data_AF-A0A3E2H0D1-F1
#
_entry.id   AF-A0A3E2H0D1-F1
#
_cell.length_a   1.000
_cell.length_b   1.000
_cell.length_c   1.000
_cell.angle_alpha   90.00
_cell.angle_beta   90.00
_cell.angle_gamma   90.00
#
_symmetry.space_group_name_H-M   'P 1'
#
loop_
_entity.id
_entity.type
_entity.pdbx_description
1 polymer ?
#
loop_
_entity_poly.entity_id
_entity_poly.type
_entity_poly.pdbx_seq_one_letter_code
_entity_poly.pdbx_strand_id
1 'polypeptide(L)'
;MLARSTRVATAKSSAQLTGLVFAATSAAIPAWLHDLCGNVQNWHGLPDNWRQLTGITPLDMIPWQWTLKPSNNSYIVNTTSLGYVKATKTCASNEWKLGSFALVNIATFFTAFLGQRTGTNRIARVPCFWVFKGTLIAALQLLASWFNVFLVQKTPGYEDVPAHQLMLLWCSMPRLAWLTILLNGVQPFEVKNFSTAASLFAEMILQVLTSYYMVMTVNYGREHDFYLGGLEGAERGRLAKIMYAGALMWLIIISLTFVQLMWAIQPTSNIAEGLMDNSRGLEETPLTRSKRGNSKAYGTFPIKGQNNWISQKKPVKLYAAAVIRMLPLWIAQWLFWGGFIALSSEEFCPPKLGVLTTVWIAFSLAGVTVGAI
;
A
#
# COMPACT_ATOMS: atom_id res chain seq x y z
N MET A 1 -5.81 -63.29 7.36
CA MET A 1 -6.80 -62.37 7.96
C MET A 1 -6.14 -61.48 9.05
N LEU A 2 -4.94 -60.95 8.82
CA LEU A 2 -4.11 -60.29 9.86
C LEU A 2 -3.19 -59.18 9.31
N ALA A 3 -3.60 -58.51 8.21
CA ALA A 3 -2.80 -57.45 7.58
C ALA A 3 -3.60 -56.17 7.22
N ARG A 4 -4.85 -56.06 7.70
CA ARG A 4 -5.73 -54.90 7.41
C ARG A 4 -6.00 -53.99 8.61
N SER A 5 -5.53 -54.35 9.81
CA SER A 5 -5.85 -53.62 11.05
C SER A 5 -4.82 -52.56 11.48
N THR A 6 -3.71 -52.40 10.75
CA THR A 6 -2.62 -51.46 11.11
C THR A 6 -2.57 -50.19 10.25
N ARG A 7 -3.38 -50.06 9.20
CA ARG A 7 -3.42 -48.83 8.37
C ARG A 7 -4.48 -47.81 8.77
N VAL A 8 -5.42 -48.16 9.64
CA VAL A 8 -6.48 -47.23 10.09
C VAL A 8 -6.05 -46.43 11.34
N ALA A 9 -5.07 -46.92 12.10
CA ALA A 9 -4.55 -46.22 13.29
C ALA A 9 -3.53 -45.12 12.95
N THR A 10 -2.78 -45.24 11.85
CA THR A 10 -1.76 -44.26 11.44
C THR A 10 -2.31 -43.07 10.67
N ALA A 11 -3.45 -43.21 9.98
CA ALA A 11 -4.08 -42.09 9.25
C ALA A 11 -4.90 -41.15 10.16
N LYS A 12 -5.33 -41.61 11.35
CA LYS A 12 -6.09 -40.78 12.30
C LYS A 12 -5.18 -39.88 13.15
N SER A 13 -3.90 -40.27 13.31
CA SER A 13 -2.88 -39.48 14.03
C SER A 13 -2.30 -38.34 13.17
N SER A 14 -2.15 -38.53 11.85
CA SER A 14 -1.62 -37.48 10.97
C SER A 14 -2.60 -36.33 10.72
N ALA A 15 -3.91 -36.60 10.68
CA ALA A 15 -4.93 -35.57 10.46
C ALA A 15 -5.23 -34.73 11.72
N GLN A 16 -5.05 -35.30 12.92
CA GLN A 16 -5.13 -34.52 14.17
C GLN A 16 -3.86 -33.68 14.42
N LEU A 17 -2.69 -34.12 13.98
CA LEU A 17 -1.46 -33.34 14.14
C LEU A 17 -1.45 -32.06 13.30
N THR A 18 -2.02 -32.05 12.09
CA THR A 18 -2.09 -30.83 11.27
C THR A 18 -3.13 -29.81 11.73
N GLY A 19 -4.11 -30.22 12.56
CA GLY A 19 -5.13 -29.32 13.14
C GLY A 19 -4.81 -28.80 14.55
N LEU A 20 -4.02 -29.56 15.33
CA LEU A 20 -3.62 -29.19 16.70
C LEU A 20 -2.36 -28.31 16.77
N VAL A 21 -1.65 -28.13 15.66
CA VAL A 21 -0.40 -27.33 15.65
C VAL A 21 -0.65 -25.81 15.63
N PHE A 22 -1.87 -25.33 15.36
CA PHE A 22 -2.10 -23.90 15.12
C PHE A 22 -2.96 -23.15 16.13
N ALA A 23 -3.41 -23.80 17.21
CA ALA A 23 -4.11 -23.11 18.29
C ALA A 23 -3.78 -23.74 19.66
N ALA A 24 -2.51 -24.03 19.92
CA ALA A 24 -2.06 -24.23 21.28
C ALA A 24 -2.12 -22.86 21.96
N THR A 25 -3.23 -22.59 22.66
CA THR A 25 -3.29 -21.48 23.61
C THR A 25 -2.06 -21.58 24.53
N SER A 26 -1.50 -20.45 24.96
CA SER A 26 -0.30 -20.42 25.81
C SER A 26 -0.41 -21.26 27.10
N ALA A 27 -1.62 -21.70 27.46
CA ALA A 27 -1.91 -22.61 28.56
C ALA A 27 -1.76 -24.11 28.22
N ALA A 28 -1.79 -24.52 26.94
CA ALA A 28 -1.71 -25.92 26.52
C ALA A 28 -0.26 -26.43 26.42
N ILE A 29 0.68 -25.54 26.07
CA ILE A 29 2.10 -25.87 25.92
C ILE A 29 2.73 -26.38 27.23
N PRO A 30 2.49 -25.77 28.40
CA PRO A 30 3.07 -26.25 29.66
C PRO A 30 2.54 -27.62 30.07
N ALA A 31 1.24 -27.87 29.87
CA ALA A 31 0.62 -29.16 30.16
C ALA A 31 1.17 -30.25 29.22
N TRP A 32 1.28 -29.96 27.92
CA TRP A 32 1.89 -30.87 26.95
C TRP A 32 3.36 -31.17 27.25
N LEU A 33 4.15 -30.14 27.58
CA LEU A 33 5.56 -30.32 27.91
C LEU A 33 5.73 -31.10 29.22
N HIS A 34 4.85 -30.88 30.19
CA HIS A 34 4.80 -31.63 31.43
C HIS A 34 4.42 -33.10 31.20
N ASP A 35 3.45 -33.38 30.34
CA ASP A 35 3.07 -34.76 30.00
C ASP A 35 4.17 -35.51 29.23
N LEU A 36 4.92 -34.81 28.36
CA LEU A 36 6.02 -35.42 27.61
C LEU A 36 7.30 -35.62 28.42
N CYS A 37 7.69 -34.61 29.19
CA CYS A 37 8.98 -34.56 29.86
C CYS A 37 8.89 -34.89 31.36
N GLY A 38 7.68 -35.01 31.90
CA GLY A 38 7.39 -35.30 33.32
C GLY A 38 8.09 -36.52 33.88
N ASN A 39 8.30 -37.54 33.03
CA ASN A 39 8.88 -38.82 33.44
C ASN A 39 10.40 -38.91 33.23
N VAL A 40 11.06 -37.86 32.75
CA VAL A 40 12.52 -37.85 32.56
C VAL A 40 13.20 -37.64 33.93
N GLN A 41 14.04 -38.59 34.35
CA GLN A 41 14.83 -38.45 35.59
C GLN A 41 15.67 -37.16 35.54
N ASN A 42 15.58 -36.35 36.59
CA ASN A 42 16.18 -35.00 36.73
C ASN A 42 15.51 -33.88 35.92
N TRP A 43 14.27 -34.03 35.49
CA TRP A 43 13.52 -32.90 34.97
C TRP A 43 13.09 -31.96 36.12
N HIS A 44 13.65 -30.76 36.14
CA HIS A 44 13.40 -29.74 37.18
C HIS A 44 12.20 -28.83 36.85
N GLY A 45 11.33 -29.23 35.93
CA GLY A 45 10.24 -28.40 35.44
C GLY A 45 10.71 -27.34 34.44
N LEU A 46 9.79 -26.45 34.04
CA LEU A 46 10.16 -25.26 33.28
C LEU A 46 10.76 -24.20 34.22
N PRO A 47 11.73 -23.39 33.76
CA PRO A 47 12.26 -22.26 34.52
C PRO A 47 11.15 -21.32 35.02
N ASP A 48 11.26 -20.71 36.19
CA ASP A 48 10.22 -19.83 36.76
C ASP A 48 9.80 -18.69 35.81
N ASN A 49 10.67 -18.30 34.87
CA ASN A 49 10.43 -17.28 33.85
C ASN A 49 9.88 -17.84 32.53
N TRP A 50 9.41 -19.09 32.46
CA TRP A 50 8.93 -19.69 31.21
C TRP A 50 7.78 -18.93 30.56
N ARG A 51 6.95 -18.25 31.35
CA ARG A 51 5.87 -17.38 30.84
C ARG A 51 6.41 -16.23 30.00
N GLN A 52 7.62 -15.74 30.30
CA GLN A 52 8.30 -14.73 29.48
C GLN A 52 8.83 -15.35 28.18
N LEU A 53 9.28 -16.60 28.21
CA LEU A 53 9.74 -17.34 27.02
C LEU A 53 8.59 -17.68 26.06
N THR A 54 7.37 -17.82 26.57
CA THR A 54 6.15 -17.99 25.75
C THR A 54 5.49 -16.67 25.37
N GLY A 55 6.01 -15.54 25.85
CA GLY A 55 5.50 -14.22 25.50
C GLY A 55 5.77 -13.92 24.03
N ILE A 56 4.75 -13.44 23.31
CA ILE A 56 4.90 -12.97 21.93
C ILE A 56 5.93 -11.84 21.94
N THR A 57 7.05 -12.04 21.23
CA THR A 57 8.08 -11.02 21.12
C THR A 57 7.68 -9.98 20.07
N PRO A 58 8.23 -8.75 20.10
CA PRO A 58 7.99 -7.77 19.05
C PRO A 58 8.34 -8.27 17.64
N LEU A 59 9.28 -9.20 17.51
CA LEU A 59 9.65 -9.83 16.24
C LEU A 59 8.56 -10.79 15.73
N ASP A 60 7.92 -11.55 16.63
CA ASP A 60 6.81 -12.44 16.29
C ASP A 60 5.55 -11.68 15.84
N MET A 61 5.48 -10.38 16.14
CA MET A 61 4.39 -9.51 15.70
C MET A 61 4.61 -8.94 14.29
N ILE A 62 5.78 -9.12 13.69
CA ILE A 62 6.11 -8.63 12.35
C ILE A 62 5.82 -9.74 11.33
N PRO A 63 4.99 -9.51 10.30
CA PRO A 63 4.55 -10.56 9.37
C PRO A 63 5.64 -11.23 8.52
N TRP A 64 6.86 -10.69 8.52
CA TRP A 64 7.97 -11.19 7.72
C TRP A 64 9.15 -11.56 8.62
N GLN A 65 9.91 -12.57 8.20
CA GLN A 65 10.92 -13.24 9.03
C GLN A 65 12.32 -12.62 8.95
N TRP A 66 12.48 -11.49 8.26
CA TRP A 66 13.78 -10.82 8.12
C TRP A 66 13.82 -9.52 8.91
N THR A 67 15.02 -9.15 9.37
CA THR A 67 15.29 -7.89 10.08
C THR A 67 16.25 -7.03 9.26
N LEU A 68 16.23 -5.72 9.52
CA LEU A 68 17.13 -4.77 8.88
C LEU A 68 18.14 -4.28 9.92
N LYS A 69 18.98 -5.17 10.43
CA LYS A 69 19.96 -4.90 11.48
C LYS A 69 21.32 -5.39 11.02
N PRO A 70 22.44 -4.74 11.37
CA PRO A 70 23.74 -5.24 10.97
C PRO A 70 23.96 -6.60 11.66
N SER A 71 24.37 -7.61 10.89
CA SER A 71 24.75 -8.91 11.43
C SER A 71 25.91 -8.68 12.41
N ASN A 72 25.67 -9.01 13.68
CA ASN A 72 26.67 -8.89 14.72
C ASN A 72 27.62 -10.09 14.64
N ASN A 73 28.21 -10.33 13.47
CA ASN A 73 29.25 -11.34 13.27
C ASN A 73 30.56 -10.84 13.87
N SER A 74 30.53 -10.62 15.19
CA SER A 74 31.72 -10.54 16.01
C SER A 74 32.25 -11.95 16.26
N TYR A 75 32.80 -12.58 15.22
CA TYR A 75 34.12 -13.18 15.41
C TYR A 75 35.11 -12.01 15.49
N ILE A 76 35.03 -11.24 16.59
CA ILE A 76 36.08 -10.33 16.98
C ILE A 76 37.23 -11.27 17.36
N VAL A 77 38.06 -11.55 16.38
CA VAL A 77 39.42 -11.99 16.61
C VAL A 77 40.00 -10.98 17.60
N ASN A 78 40.41 -11.46 18.77
CA ASN A 78 41.05 -10.71 19.86
C ASN A 78 42.43 -10.13 19.43
N THR A 79 42.53 -9.55 18.24
CA THR A 79 43.72 -8.83 17.81
C THR A 79 43.78 -7.52 18.57
N THR A 80 44.75 -7.51 19.47
CA THR A 80 45.11 -6.58 20.53
C THR A 80 45.54 -5.19 20.04
N SER A 81 44.92 -4.65 19.00
CA SER A 81 45.27 -3.34 18.43
C SER A 81 44.49 -2.22 19.10
N LEU A 82 45.07 -1.74 20.19
CA LEU A 82 44.78 -0.48 20.88
C LEU A 82 44.61 0.66 19.85
N GLY A 83 43.40 1.22 19.73
CA GLY A 83 43.10 2.32 18.80
C GLY A 83 41.80 2.17 18.00
N TYR A 84 41.00 1.13 18.25
CA TYR A 84 39.70 0.99 17.58
C TYR A 84 38.68 1.97 18.18
N VAL A 85 38.46 3.09 17.51
CA VAL A 85 37.30 3.95 17.71
C VAL A 85 36.07 3.08 17.50
N LYS A 86 35.55 2.56 18.61
CA LYS A 86 34.27 1.85 18.73
C LYS A 86 33.16 2.85 18.45
N ALA A 87 33.03 3.28 17.20
CA ALA A 87 31.81 3.82 16.68
C ALA A 87 30.83 2.65 16.57
N THR A 88 30.32 2.19 17.71
CA THR A 88 28.99 1.58 17.79
C THR A 88 28.08 2.57 17.09
N LYS A 89 27.80 2.35 15.80
CA LYS A 89 26.88 3.17 15.05
C LYS A 89 25.51 2.95 15.67
N THR A 90 25.16 3.84 16.59
CA THR A 90 23.84 3.87 17.22
C THR A 90 22.81 3.93 16.12
N CYS A 91 21.79 3.08 16.23
CA CYS A 91 20.70 3.11 15.27
C CYS A 91 20.05 4.49 15.26
N ALA A 92 19.61 4.94 14.08
CA ALA A 92 18.78 6.14 14.00
C ALA A 92 17.55 6.01 14.92
N SER A 93 17.16 7.11 15.57
CA SER A 93 15.94 7.11 16.39
C SER A 93 14.69 6.91 15.53
N ASN A 94 13.59 6.47 16.14
CA ASN A 94 12.34 6.22 15.42
C ASN A 94 11.75 7.51 14.85
N GLU A 95 11.94 8.63 15.54
CA GLU A 95 11.59 9.97 15.08
C GLU A 95 12.38 10.35 13.83
N TRP A 96 13.67 10.02 13.77
CA TRP A 96 14.49 10.30 12.58
C TRP A 96 14.11 9.41 11.39
N LYS A 97 13.76 8.14 11.63
CA LYS A 97 13.24 7.23 10.60
C LYS A 97 11.95 7.77 9.97
N LEU A 98 10.96 8.13 10.79
CA LEU A 98 9.71 8.72 10.31
C LEU A 98 9.91 10.12 9.72
N GLY A 99 10.79 10.92 10.33
CA GLY A 99 11.17 12.25 9.86
C GLY A 99 11.75 12.22 8.46
N SER A 100 12.54 11.19 8.12
CA SER A 100 13.06 11.02 6.76
C SER A 100 11.95 10.87 5.71
N PHE A 101 10.88 10.14 6.03
CA PHE A 101 9.73 9.99 5.13
C PHE A 101 8.95 11.30 5.00
N ALA A 102 8.81 12.03 6.11
CA ALA A 102 8.18 13.35 6.09
C ALA A 102 8.99 14.32 5.21
N LEU A 103 10.33 14.32 5.33
CA LEU A 103 11.22 15.16 4.53
C LEU A 103 11.09 14.88 3.02
N VAL A 104 11.07 13.61 2.60
CA VAL A 104 10.86 13.24 1.19
C VAL A 104 9.54 13.80 0.66
N ASN A 105 8.46 13.67 1.44
CA ASN A 105 7.13 14.16 1.07
C ASN A 105 7.06 15.69 1.01
N ILE A 106 7.65 16.37 2.00
CA ILE A 106 7.72 17.84 2.05
C ILE A 106 8.50 18.38 0.86
N ALA A 107 9.69 17.83 0.58
CA ALA A 107 10.51 18.25 -0.56
C ALA A 107 9.76 18.07 -1.89
N THR A 108 9.13 16.92 -2.09
CA THR A 108 8.34 16.62 -3.30
C THR A 108 7.18 17.61 -3.47
N PHE A 109 6.47 17.91 -2.38
CA PHE A 109 5.38 18.88 -2.37
C PHE A 109 5.85 20.29 -2.73
N PHE A 110 6.92 20.77 -2.09
CA PHE A 110 7.48 22.09 -2.37
C PHE A 110 7.93 22.23 -3.82
N THR A 111 8.56 21.21 -4.39
CA THR A 111 8.97 21.24 -5.80
C THR A 111 7.78 21.28 -6.74
N ALA A 112 6.71 20.53 -6.46
CA ALA A 112 5.49 20.61 -7.26
C ALA A 112 4.85 22.00 -7.16
N PHE A 113 4.76 22.55 -5.94
CA PHE A 113 4.22 23.89 -5.69
C PHE A 113 5.01 24.99 -6.42
N LEU A 114 6.35 24.95 -6.33
CA LEU A 114 7.22 25.92 -7.00
C LEU A 114 7.18 25.75 -8.53
N GLY A 115 7.19 24.51 -9.03
CA GLY A 115 7.13 24.22 -10.46
C GLY A 115 5.84 24.70 -11.12
N GLN A 116 4.71 24.67 -10.40
CA GLN A 116 3.44 25.19 -10.89
C GLN A 116 3.49 26.70 -11.19
N ARG A 117 4.28 27.47 -10.43
CA ARG A 117 4.37 28.94 -10.59
C ARG A 117 5.13 29.37 -11.86
N THR A 118 5.94 28.48 -12.43
CA THR A 118 6.86 28.80 -13.53
C THR A 118 6.31 28.41 -14.92
N GLY A 119 5.19 27.67 -15.00
CA GLY A 119 4.75 27.01 -16.22
C GLY A 119 3.74 27.77 -17.07
N THR A 120 4.21 28.61 -18.01
CA THR A 120 3.44 29.01 -19.20
C THR A 120 4.27 28.72 -20.45
N ASN A 121 3.99 27.61 -21.14
CA ASN A 121 4.03 27.48 -22.60
C ASN A 121 3.44 26.13 -23.02
N ARG A 122 2.23 26.18 -23.60
CA ARG A 122 1.46 25.00 -24.02
C ARG A 122 2.05 24.45 -25.32
N ILE A 123 2.60 23.24 -25.28
CA ILE A 123 2.86 22.45 -26.48
C ILE A 123 1.73 21.44 -26.61
N ALA A 124 0.97 21.52 -27.71
CA ALA A 124 -0.09 20.56 -28.01
C ALA A 124 0.53 19.16 -28.19
N ARG A 125 0.12 18.18 -27.37
CA ARG A 125 0.68 16.82 -27.38
C ARG A 125 -0.38 15.71 -27.42
N VAL A 126 0.07 14.58 -27.95
CA VAL A 126 -0.65 13.37 -28.36
C VAL A 126 -1.34 12.66 -27.17
N PRO A 127 -2.56 12.09 -27.34
CA PRO A 127 -3.37 11.51 -26.26
C PRO A 127 -2.79 10.35 -25.44
N CYS A 128 -1.80 9.59 -25.93
CA CYS A 128 -1.25 8.41 -25.23
C CYS A 128 -0.10 8.73 -24.26
N PHE A 129 0.41 9.96 -24.32
CA PHE A 129 1.65 10.34 -23.64
C PHE A 129 1.56 10.31 -22.10
N TRP A 130 0.36 10.40 -21.52
CA TRP A 130 0.16 10.36 -20.07
C TRP A 130 0.43 8.97 -19.46
N VAL A 131 0.14 7.87 -20.17
CA VAL A 131 0.43 6.51 -19.68
C VAL A 131 1.94 6.31 -19.59
N PHE A 132 2.66 6.72 -20.64
CA PHE A 132 4.12 6.67 -20.65
C PHE A 132 4.73 7.51 -19.53
N LYS A 133 4.26 8.76 -19.34
CA LYS A 133 4.68 9.61 -18.22
C LYS A 133 4.42 8.98 -16.86
N GLY A 134 3.20 8.47 -16.63
CA GLY A 134 2.85 7.83 -15.36
C GLY A 134 3.72 6.59 -15.10
N THR A 135 3.97 5.79 -16.13
CA THR A 135 4.88 4.64 -16.06
C THR A 135 6.30 5.08 -15.72
N LEU A 136 6.79 6.16 -16.34
CA LEU A 136 8.12 6.70 -16.06
C LEU A 136 8.24 7.24 -14.63
N ILE A 137 7.21 7.94 -14.13
CA ILE A 137 7.16 8.41 -12.73
C ILE A 137 7.20 7.21 -11.77
N ALA A 138 6.39 6.17 -12.01
CA ALA A 138 6.43 4.95 -11.21
C ALA A 138 7.80 4.26 -11.27
N ALA A 139 8.39 4.14 -12.47
CA ALA A 139 9.70 3.55 -12.66
C ALA A 139 10.80 4.30 -11.90
N LEU A 140 10.79 5.64 -11.90
CA LEU A 140 11.73 6.44 -11.12
C LEU A 140 11.62 6.16 -9.61
N GLN A 141 10.41 5.99 -9.08
CA GLN A 141 10.19 5.65 -7.67
C GLN A 141 10.66 4.22 -7.33
N LEU A 142 10.46 3.28 -8.24
CA LEU A 142 10.97 1.91 -8.09
C LEU A 142 12.49 1.87 -8.16
N LEU A 143 13.09 2.63 -9.08
CA LEU A 143 14.54 2.77 -9.18
C LEU A 143 15.14 3.38 -7.92
N ALA A 144 14.49 4.38 -7.32
CA ALA A 144 14.93 4.95 -6.04
C ALA A 144 14.96 3.89 -4.92
N SER A 145 13.89 3.11 -4.82
CA SER A 145 13.78 2.02 -3.84
C SER A 145 14.81 0.93 -4.09
N TRP A 146 14.98 0.52 -5.35
CA TRP A 146 16.01 -0.45 -5.77
C TRP A 146 17.43 0.03 -5.46
N PHE A 147 17.75 1.28 -5.79
CA PHE A 147 19.08 1.85 -5.52
C PHE A 147 19.37 1.92 -4.03
N ASN A 148 18.37 2.29 -3.21
CA ASN A 148 18.51 2.25 -1.77
C ASN A 148 18.73 0.83 -1.24
N VAL A 149 18.09 -0.18 -1.83
CA VAL A 149 18.28 -1.58 -1.41
C VAL A 149 19.70 -2.01 -1.74
N PHE A 150 20.18 -1.64 -2.93
CA PHE A 150 21.56 -1.87 -3.33
C PHE A 150 22.56 -1.21 -2.36
N LEU A 151 22.31 0.03 -1.93
CA LEU A 151 23.15 0.71 -0.93
C LEU A 151 23.13 0.00 0.44
N VAL A 152 21.98 -0.55 0.84
CA VAL A 152 21.86 -1.36 2.05
C VAL A 152 22.71 -2.62 1.93
N GLN A 153 22.53 -3.41 0.88
CA GLN A 153 23.26 -4.67 0.69
C GLN A 153 24.78 -4.49 0.52
N LYS A 154 25.22 -3.33 0.01
CA LYS A 154 26.66 -2.98 -0.07
C LYS A 154 27.24 -2.50 1.26
N THR A 155 26.41 -2.30 2.29
CA THR A 155 26.89 -1.95 3.63
C THR A 155 27.26 -3.23 4.38
N PRO A 156 28.50 -3.35 4.90
CA PRO A 156 28.91 -4.51 5.68
C PRO A 156 27.94 -4.81 6.83
N GLY A 157 27.53 -6.07 6.96
CA GLY A 157 26.55 -6.55 7.94
C GLY A 157 25.10 -6.59 7.44
N TYR A 158 24.78 -6.13 6.23
CA TYR A 158 23.43 -6.16 5.66
C TYR A 158 23.34 -7.03 4.39
N GLU A 159 24.29 -7.94 4.21
CA GLU A 159 24.41 -8.76 3.00
C GLU A 159 23.22 -9.70 2.81
N ASP A 160 22.68 -10.24 3.91
CA ASP A 160 21.63 -11.27 3.90
C ASP A 160 20.21 -10.69 3.76
N VAL A 161 20.06 -9.37 3.66
CA VAL A 161 18.75 -8.73 3.61
C VAL A 161 18.08 -9.02 2.25
N PRO A 162 16.84 -9.55 2.22
CA PRO A 162 16.16 -9.93 0.99
C PRO A 162 15.80 -8.70 0.15
N ALA A 163 16.55 -8.48 -0.93
CA ALA A 163 16.49 -7.26 -1.75
C ALA A 163 15.07 -6.92 -2.23
N HIS A 164 14.39 -7.92 -2.81
CA HIS A 164 13.06 -7.75 -3.40
C HIS A 164 11.99 -7.45 -2.36
N GLN A 165 12.07 -8.08 -1.18
CA GLN A 165 11.15 -7.85 -0.07
C GLN A 165 11.32 -6.44 0.49
N LEU A 166 12.57 -6.02 0.74
CA LEU A 166 12.84 -4.66 1.21
C LEU A 166 12.40 -3.59 0.20
N MET A 167 12.63 -3.83 -1.10
CA MET A 167 12.18 -2.93 -2.17
C MET A 167 10.66 -2.79 -2.17
N LEU A 168 9.91 -3.91 -2.11
CA LEU A 168 8.45 -3.91 -2.05
C LEU A 168 7.93 -3.27 -0.76
N LEU A 169 8.62 -3.47 0.37
CA LEU A 169 8.25 -2.83 1.63
C LEU A 169 8.34 -1.32 1.47
N TRP A 170 9.44 -0.79 0.93
CA TRP A 170 9.59 0.65 0.70
C TRP A 170 8.64 1.21 -0.36
N CYS A 171 8.09 0.40 -1.25
CA CYS A 171 6.98 0.82 -2.10
C CYS A 171 5.71 1.12 -1.29
N SER A 172 5.55 0.58 -0.08
CA SER A 172 4.42 0.93 0.80
C SER A 172 4.57 2.27 1.52
N MET A 173 5.71 2.97 1.35
CA MET A 173 5.94 4.26 2.01
C MET A 173 4.85 5.28 1.68
N PRO A 174 4.38 6.05 2.67
CA PRO A 174 3.34 7.05 2.45
C PRO A 174 3.86 8.13 1.50
N ARG A 175 3.14 8.33 0.40
CA ARG A 175 3.50 9.29 -0.65
C ARG A 175 2.46 10.38 -0.80
N LEU A 176 2.95 11.61 -0.86
CA LEU A 176 2.15 12.82 -1.02
C LEU A 176 1.96 13.22 -2.49
N ALA A 177 2.29 12.34 -3.43
CA ALA A 177 2.24 12.61 -4.87
C ALA A 177 0.84 13.04 -5.33
N TRP A 178 -0.21 12.58 -4.65
CA TRP A 178 -1.59 12.99 -4.90
C TRP A 178 -1.90 14.45 -4.52
N LEU A 179 -1.12 15.12 -3.66
CA LEU A 179 -1.36 16.56 -3.40
C LEU A 179 -1.07 17.44 -4.61
N THR A 180 -0.22 16.99 -5.53
CA THR A 180 0.00 17.68 -6.82
C THR A 180 -1.30 17.78 -7.62
N ILE A 181 -2.20 16.81 -7.44
CA ILE A 181 -3.53 16.77 -8.06
C ILE A 181 -4.43 17.86 -7.47
N LEU A 182 -4.41 18.06 -6.15
CA LEU A 182 -5.13 19.16 -5.50
C LEU A 182 -4.62 20.53 -5.97
N LEU A 183 -3.30 20.69 -6.03
CA LEU A 183 -2.64 21.90 -6.53
C LEU A 183 -3.05 22.21 -7.98
N ASN A 184 -3.11 21.19 -8.83
CA ASN A 184 -3.53 21.34 -10.24
C ASN A 184 -5.04 21.50 -10.42
N GLY A 185 -5.85 20.96 -9.50
CA GLY A 185 -7.32 20.98 -9.58
C GLY A 185 -7.95 22.35 -9.34
N VAL A 186 -7.19 23.32 -8.80
CA VAL A 186 -7.64 24.71 -8.66
C VAL A 186 -7.68 25.43 -10.01
N GLN A 187 -6.98 24.94 -11.04
CA GLN A 187 -7.07 25.54 -12.38
C GLN A 187 -8.34 25.12 -13.13
N PRO A 188 -8.97 26.03 -13.90
CA PRO A 188 -10.20 25.75 -14.63
C PRO A 188 -10.04 24.56 -15.59
N PHE A 189 -10.94 23.58 -15.46
CA PHE A 189 -10.97 22.27 -16.12
C PHE A 189 -11.00 22.28 -17.67
N GLU A 190 -10.95 23.44 -18.32
CA GLU A 190 -11.12 23.55 -19.77
C GLU A 190 -9.96 22.94 -20.58
N VAL A 191 -8.81 22.66 -19.95
CA VAL A 191 -7.70 21.96 -20.60
C VAL A 191 -7.40 20.68 -19.82
N LYS A 192 -7.61 19.52 -20.44
CA LYS A 192 -7.30 18.20 -19.88
C LYS A 192 -5.84 18.17 -19.40
N ASN A 193 -5.64 18.20 -18.09
CA ASN A 193 -4.33 18.10 -17.46
C ASN A 193 -3.82 16.65 -17.56
N PHE A 194 -3.18 16.31 -18.68
CA PHE A 194 -2.52 15.01 -18.89
C PHE A 194 -1.52 14.66 -17.77
N SER A 195 -0.92 15.68 -17.15
CA SER A 195 -0.05 15.54 -15.97
C SER A 195 -0.76 14.90 -14.78
N THR A 196 -1.99 15.34 -14.50
CA THR A 196 -2.82 14.79 -13.42
C THR A 196 -3.15 13.31 -13.63
N ALA A 197 -3.51 12.94 -14.87
CA ALA A 197 -3.78 11.54 -15.21
C ALA A 197 -2.51 10.67 -15.10
N ALA A 198 -1.35 11.18 -15.52
CA ALA A 198 -0.07 10.49 -15.37
C ALA A 198 0.28 10.23 -13.90
N SER A 199 0.14 11.23 -13.02
CA SER A 199 0.40 11.06 -11.58
C SER A 199 -0.54 10.06 -10.91
N LEU A 200 -1.84 10.08 -11.26
CA LEU A 200 -2.80 9.08 -10.77
C LEU A 200 -2.45 7.67 -11.23
N PHE A 201 -2.01 7.51 -12.49
CA PHE A 201 -1.60 6.22 -13.02
C PHE A 201 -0.35 5.69 -12.34
N ALA A 202 0.64 6.55 -12.09
CA ALA A 202 1.83 6.19 -11.32
C ALA A 202 1.45 5.72 -9.91
N GLU A 203 0.58 6.47 -9.23
CA GLU A 203 0.08 6.11 -7.90
C GLU A 203 -0.66 4.77 -7.92
N MET A 204 -1.47 4.50 -8.94
CA MET A 204 -2.16 3.20 -9.10
C MET A 204 -1.17 2.03 -9.15
N ILE A 205 -0.11 2.12 -9.97
CA ILE A 205 0.93 1.08 -10.06
C ILE A 205 1.57 0.85 -8.69
N LEU A 206 1.87 1.93 -7.99
CA LEU A 206 2.53 1.92 -6.69
C LEU A 206 1.64 1.37 -5.56
N GLN A 207 0.34 1.63 -5.60
CA GLN A 207 -0.66 1.06 -4.69
C GLN A 207 -0.83 -0.45 -4.94
N VAL A 208 -0.76 -0.91 -6.20
CA VAL A 208 -0.75 -2.36 -6.51
C VAL A 208 0.45 -3.03 -5.87
N LEU A 209 1.65 -2.45 -5.95
CA LEU A 209 2.85 -3.00 -5.29
C LEU A 209 2.75 -2.96 -3.76
N THR A 210 2.18 -1.89 -3.21
CA THR A 210 1.91 -1.74 -1.76
C THR A 210 0.98 -2.82 -1.24
N SER A 211 0.03 -3.30 -2.06
CA SER A 211 -0.97 -4.29 -1.66
C SER A 211 -0.36 -5.57 -1.11
N TYR A 212 0.81 -5.98 -1.61
CA TYR A 212 1.50 -7.19 -1.17
C TYR A 212 1.74 -7.20 0.35
N TYR A 213 2.34 -6.14 0.88
CA TYR A 213 2.62 -6.03 2.32
C TYR A 213 1.37 -5.78 3.15
N MET A 214 0.45 -4.96 2.65
CA MET A 214 -0.80 -4.68 3.38
C MET A 214 -1.65 -5.94 3.54
N VAL A 215 -1.81 -6.73 2.48
CA VAL A 215 -2.56 -8.01 2.53
C VAL A 215 -1.82 -9.03 3.39
N MET A 216 -0.50 -9.14 3.26
CA MET A 216 0.31 -10.02 4.12
C MET A 216 0.14 -9.67 5.60
N THR A 217 0.21 -8.38 5.97
CA THR A 217 -0.03 -7.93 7.34
C THR A 217 -1.44 -8.25 7.80
N VAL A 218 -2.47 -7.99 7.01
CA VAL A 218 -3.84 -8.32 7.41
C VAL A 218 -4.05 -9.83 7.58
N ASN A 219 -3.52 -10.66 6.68
CA ASN A 219 -3.65 -12.11 6.80
C ASN A 219 -2.90 -12.64 8.04
N TYR A 220 -1.69 -12.14 8.30
CA TYR A 220 -0.92 -12.54 9.47
C TYR A 220 -1.63 -12.17 10.77
N GLY A 221 -2.19 -10.95 10.85
CA GLY A 221 -2.92 -10.49 12.03
C GLY A 221 -4.23 -11.26 12.26
N ARG A 222 -4.85 -11.76 11.19
CA ARG A 222 -6.02 -12.67 11.27
C ARG A 222 -5.63 -14.05 11.77
N GLU A 223 -4.53 -14.60 11.28
CA GLU A 223 -4.04 -15.94 11.63
C GLU A 223 -3.59 -16.05 13.10
N HIS A 224 -3.12 -14.95 13.69
CA HIS A 224 -2.66 -14.89 15.08
C HIS A 224 -3.66 -14.21 16.04
N ASP A 225 -4.92 -14.02 15.62
CA ASP A 225 -5.98 -13.38 16.42
C ASP A 225 -5.63 -11.98 16.97
N PHE A 226 -4.73 -11.25 16.30
CA PHE A 226 -4.28 -9.92 16.75
C PHE A 226 -5.40 -8.87 16.70
N TYR A 227 -6.40 -9.08 15.85
CA TYR A 227 -7.61 -8.26 15.79
C TYR A 227 -8.61 -8.56 16.92
N LEU A 228 -8.52 -9.74 17.55
CA LEU A 228 -9.47 -10.25 18.55
C LEU A 228 -8.88 -10.31 19.98
N GLY A 229 -7.74 -9.64 20.21
CA GLY A 229 -7.13 -9.56 21.54
C GLY A 229 -5.86 -10.38 21.72
N GLY A 230 -5.36 -11.08 20.69
CA GLY A 230 -4.09 -11.84 20.74
C GLY A 230 -2.84 -11.02 21.09
N LEU A 231 -2.95 -9.68 21.07
CA LEU A 231 -1.89 -8.75 21.47
C LEU A 231 -2.04 -8.20 22.90
N GLU A 232 -3.02 -8.68 23.68
CA GLU A 232 -3.21 -8.25 25.07
C GLU A 232 -2.07 -8.77 25.96
N GLY A 233 -1.47 -7.86 26.73
CA GLY A 233 -0.32 -8.18 27.59
C GLY A 233 1.02 -8.34 26.87
N ALA A 234 1.04 -8.32 25.53
CA ALA A 234 2.27 -8.46 24.78
C ALA A 234 3.11 -7.16 24.78
N GLU A 235 4.43 -7.31 24.88
CA GLU A 235 5.35 -6.17 24.87
C GLU A 235 5.23 -5.42 23.54
N ARG A 236 5.00 -4.10 23.58
CA ARG A 236 4.71 -3.27 22.38
C ARG A 236 3.45 -3.65 21.59
N GLY A 237 2.55 -4.46 22.15
CA GLY A 237 1.30 -4.87 21.49
C GLY A 237 0.44 -3.70 20.99
N ARG A 238 0.47 -2.53 21.66
CA ARG A 238 -0.21 -1.30 21.20
C ARG A 238 0.32 -0.80 19.85
N LEU A 239 1.64 -0.87 19.63
CA LEU A 239 2.28 -0.41 18.39
C LEU A 239 1.98 -1.36 17.23
N ALA A 240 1.99 -2.68 17.50
CA ALA A 240 1.51 -3.68 16.56
C ALA A 240 0.04 -3.43 16.18
N LYS A 241 -0.85 -3.19 17.15
CA LYS A 241 -2.27 -2.86 16.88
C LYS A 241 -2.41 -1.68 15.91
N ILE A 242 -1.59 -0.63 16.05
CA ILE A 242 -1.60 0.52 15.13
C ILE A 242 -1.16 0.10 13.72
N MET A 243 -0.11 -0.71 13.59
CA MET A 243 0.37 -1.25 12.31
C MET A 243 -0.74 -2.06 11.59
N TYR A 244 -1.33 -3.03 12.29
CA TYR A 244 -2.40 -3.89 11.75
C TYR A 244 -3.68 -3.10 11.43
N ALA A 245 -4.01 -2.08 12.23
CA ALA A 245 -5.13 -1.20 11.95
C ALA A 245 -4.90 -0.36 10.69
N GLY A 246 -3.68 0.16 10.49
CA GLY A 246 -3.30 0.87 9.26
C GLY A 246 -3.46 -0.01 8.02
N ALA A 247 -2.93 -1.24 8.06
CA ALA A 247 -3.06 -2.18 6.95
C ALA A 247 -4.52 -2.56 6.63
N LEU A 248 -5.33 -2.84 7.68
CA LEU A 248 -6.75 -3.16 7.52
C LEU A 248 -7.54 -1.98 6.96
N MET A 249 -7.30 -0.77 7.48
CA MET A 249 -7.93 0.46 6.99
C MET A 249 -7.62 0.67 5.50
N TRP A 250 -6.35 0.50 5.10
CA TRP A 250 -5.94 0.58 3.69
C TRP A 250 -6.72 -0.40 2.81
N LEU A 251 -6.84 -1.67 3.24
CA LEU A 251 -7.53 -2.71 2.48
C LEU A 251 -9.02 -2.41 2.31
N ILE A 252 -9.68 -1.92 3.36
CA ILE A 252 -11.09 -1.51 3.30
C ILE A 252 -11.26 -0.37 2.29
N ILE A 253 -10.40 0.66 2.34
CA ILE A 253 -10.51 1.80 1.43
C ILE A 253 -10.30 1.37 -0.03
N ILE A 254 -9.30 0.54 -0.33
CA ILE A 254 -9.08 0.02 -1.69
C ILE A 254 -10.23 -0.88 -2.16
N SER A 255 -10.79 -1.69 -1.28
CA SER A 255 -11.96 -2.52 -1.62
C SER A 255 -13.17 -1.64 -1.96
N LEU A 256 -13.41 -0.59 -1.18
CA LEU A 256 -14.48 0.39 -1.44
C LEU A 256 -14.24 1.18 -2.74
N THR A 257 -13.00 1.54 -3.06
CA THR A 257 -12.70 2.22 -4.32
C THR A 257 -12.95 1.31 -5.52
N PHE A 258 -12.56 0.03 -5.41
CA PHE A 258 -12.76 -0.96 -6.45
C PHE A 258 -14.25 -1.25 -6.71
N VAL A 259 -15.05 -1.48 -5.66
CA VAL A 259 -16.50 -1.69 -5.78
C VAL A 259 -17.17 -0.52 -6.51
N GLN A 260 -16.78 0.71 -6.17
CA GLN A 260 -17.35 1.88 -6.82
C GLN A 260 -16.89 2.08 -8.26
N LEU A 261 -15.65 1.71 -8.57
CA LEU A 261 -15.17 1.69 -9.95
C LEU A 261 -15.98 0.68 -10.77
N MET A 262 -16.22 -0.51 -10.22
CA MET A 262 -17.05 -1.54 -10.85
C MET A 262 -18.49 -1.05 -11.08
N TRP A 263 -19.09 -0.38 -10.10
CA TRP A 263 -20.44 0.20 -10.23
C TRP A 263 -20.50 1.34 -11.26
N ALA A 264 -19.43 2.12 -11.41
CA ALA A 264 -19.35 3.16 -12.43
C ALA A 264 -19.15 2.60 -13.84
N ILE A 265 -18.47 1.44 -13.97
CA ILE A 265 -18.22 0.76 -15.24
C ILE A 265 -19.41 -0.09 -15.66
N GLN A 266 -20.22 -0.58 -14.72
CA GLN A 266 -21.43 -1.36 -15.03
C GLN A 266 -22.24 -0.59 -16.08
N PRO A 267 -22.33 -1.13 -17.31
CA PRO A 267 -23.09 -0.50 -18.38
C PRO A 267 -24.49 -0.31 -17.83
N THR A 268 -25.01 0.92 -17.90
CA THR A 268 -26.40 1.21 -17.56
C THR A 268 -27.31 0.36 -18.46
N SER A 269 -27.56 -0.88 -18.06
CA SER A 269 -28.46 -1.83 -18.70
C SER A 269 -29.88 -1.30 -18.78
N ASN A 270 -30.17 -0.25 -18.00
CA ASN A 270 -31.42 0.50 -18.01
C ASN A 270 -31.63 1.36 -19.29
N ILE A 271 -30.66 1.42 -20.21
CA ILE A 271 -30.86 2.04 -21.54
C ILE A 271 -31.57 1.05 -22.50
N ALA A 272 -31.55 -0.26 -22.23
CA ALA A 272 -32.25 -1.24 -23.05
C ALA A 272 -33.79 -1.17 -22.87
N GLU A 273 -34.30 -0.76 -21.72
CA GLU A 273 -35.76 -0.59 -21.51
C GLU A 273 -36.32 0.67 -22.18
N GLY A 274 -35.56 1.78 -22.22
CA GLY A 274 -36.02 3.02 -22.86
C GLY A 274 -35.98 3.00 -24.39
N LEU A 275 -35.17 2.14 -25.01
CA LEU A 275 -35.08 2.05 -26.47
C LEU A 275 -36.16 1.14 -27.08
N MET A 276 -36.69 0.18 -26.31
CA MET A 276 -37.76 -0.72 -26.77
C MET A 276 -39.14 -0.04 -26.76
N ASP A 277 -39.38 0.94 -25.89
CA ASP A 277 -40.68 1.63 -25.83
C ASP A 277 -40.86 2.68 -26.93
N ASN A 278 -39.76 3.21 -27.49
CA ASN A 278 -39.83 4.20 -28.56
C ASN A 278 -39.95 3.58 -29.97
N SER A 279 -39.89 2.24 -30.07
CA SER A 279 -40.12 1.52 -31.34
C SER A 279 -41.60 1.22 -31.59
N ARG A 280 -42.48 1.35 -30.59
CA ARG A 280 -43.89 0.95 -30.70
C ARG A 280 -44.87 2.08 -31.02
N GLY A 281 -44.38 3.32 -31.14
CA GLY A 281 -45.20 4.50 -31.43
C GLY A 281 -44.97 5.15 -32.81
N LEU A 282 -44.13 4.56 -33.68
CA LEU A 282 -43.83 5.13 -35.00
C LEU A 282 -44.52 4.40 -36.18
N GLU A 283 -45.41 3.46 -35.89
CA GLU A 283 -46.41 2.96 -36.84
C GLU A 283 -47.76 3.54 -36.42
N GLU A 284 -48.10 4.70 -36.98
CA GLU A 284 -49.45 5.13 -37.39
C GLU A 284 -49.47 6.64 -37.56
N THR A 285 -49.05 7.11 -38.74
CA THR A 285 -49.62 8.34 -39.29
C THR A 285 -50.26 8.00 -40.64
N PRO A 286 -51.60 8.05 -40.74
CA PRO A 286 -52.28 7.83 -42.01
C PRO A 286 -52.00 9.01 -42.93
N LEU A 287 -51.70 8.69 -44.19
CA LEU A 287 -51.57 9.59 -45.32
C LEU A 287 -52.83 10.44 -45.52
N THR A 288 -52.92 11.62 -44.87
CA THR A 288 -53.87 12.66 -45.25
C THR A 288 -53.17 13.87 -45.84
N ARG A 289 -52.94 13.72 -47.14
CA ARG A 289 -52.78 14.77 -48.16
C ARG A 289 -53.76 15.92 -47.92
N SER A 290 -53.29 17.10 -47.52
CA SER A 290 -54.10 18.32 -47.59
C SER A 290 -53.28 19.63 -47.56
N LYS A 291 -53.30 20.29 -48.72
CA LYS A 291 -53.29 21.75 -48.98
C LYS A 291 -52.20 22.65 -48.36
N ARG A 292 -51.21 22.92 -49.21
CA ARG A 292 -50.77 24.27 -49.67
C ARG A 292 -51.34 25.46 -48.87
N GLY A 293 -50.60 25.88 -47.86
CA GLY A 293 -50.75 27.17 -47.18
C GLY A 293 -49.35 27.76 -46.91
N ASN A 294 -49.04 28.89 -47.54
CA ASN A 294 -47.80 29.63 -47.40
C ASN A 294 -47.65 30.19 -45.97
N SER A 295 -46.98 29.46 -45.08
CA SER A 295 -46.52 30.01 -43.79
C SER A 295 -45.03 30.31 -43.89
N LYS A 296 -44.68 31.60 -43.98
CA LYS A 296 -43.32 32.11 -43.75
C LYS A 296 -43.03 32.05 -42.25
N ALA A 297 -42.79 30.85 -41.74
CA ALA A 297 -42.28 30.68 -40.38
C ALA A 297 -40.78 31.03 -40.39
N TYR A 298 -40.43 32.16 -39.78
CA TYR A 298 -39.05 32.58 -39.55
C TYR A 298 -38.29 31.45 -38.83
N GLY A 299 -37.27 30.91 -39.49
CA GLY A 299 -36.41 29.87 -38.95
C GLY A 299 -35.49 30.46 -37.88
N THR A 300 -35.92 30.41 -36.63
CA THR A 300 -35.02 30.57 -35.49
C THR A 300 -34.14 29.32 -35.45
N PHE A 301 -32.86 29.47 -35.79
CA PHE A 301 -31.87 28.39 -35.69
C PHE A 301 -31.99 27.75 -34.30
N PRO A 302 -32.15 26.42 -34.20
CA PRO A 302 -32.15 25.76 -32.91
C PRO A 302 -30.79 26.04 -32.28
N ILE A 303 -30.80 26.79 -31.17
CA ILE A 303 -29.61 27.07 -30.37
C ILE A 303 -29.09 25.72 -29.87
N LYS A 304 -28.15 25.18 -30.62
CA LYS A 304 -27.40 23.95 -30.33
C LYS A 304 -26.38 24.25 -29.22
N GLY A 305 -26.86 24.78 -28.09
CA GLY A 305 -26.02 25.36 -27.04
C GLY A 305 -26.12 24.66 -25.67
N GLN A 306 -27.16 23.86 -25.40
CA GLN A 306 -27.48 23.50 -24.02
C GLN A 306 -27.15 22.05 -23.62
N ASN A 307 -26.94 21.15 -24.59
CA ASN A 307 -26.70 19.73 -24.29
C ASN A 307 -25.24 19.42 -23.89
N ASN A 308 -24.29 20.32 -24.13
CA ASN A 308 -22.89 20.13 -23.70
C ASN A 308 -22.66 20.41 -22.20
N TRP A 309 -23.51 21.23 -21.56
CA TRP A 309 -23.32 21.60 -20.15
C TRP A 309 -23.64 20.44 -19.19
N ILE A 310 -24.59 19.57 -19.55
CA ILE A 310 -25.02 18.45 -18.69
C ILE A 310 -23.98 17.33 -18.69
N SER A 311 -23.15 17.20 -19.74
CA SER A 311 -22.11 16.16 -19.81
C SER A 311 -20.87 16.45 -18.96
N GLN A 312 -20.58 17.70 -18.60
CA GLN A 312 -19.35 18.06 -17.87
C GLN A 312 -19.43 17.88 -16.34
N LYS A 313 -20.63 17.73 -15.75
CA LYS A 313 -20.77 17.59 -14.28
C LYS A 313 -20.32 16.22 -13.74
N LYS A 314 -20.39 15.15 -14.56
CA LYS A 314 -20.03 13.79 -14.15
C LYS A 314 -18.53 13.60 -13.83
N PRO A 315 -17.56 14.07 -14.64
CA PRO A 315 -16.13 13.85 -14.35
C PRO A 315 -15.63 14.57 -13.10
N VAL A 316 -16.16 15.76 -12.78
CA VAL A 316 -15.74 16.54 -11.59
C VAL A 316 -16.08 15.79 -10.29
N LYS A 317 -17.25 15.15 -10.23
CA LYS A 317 -17.68 14.39 -9.04
C LYS A 317 -16.80 13.16 -8.79
N LEU A 318 -16.42 12.44 -9.85
CA LEU A 318 -15.52 11.28 -9.74
C LEU A 318 -14.12 11.69 -9.31
N TYR A 319 -13.62 12.79 -9.83
CA TYR A 319 -12.32 13.34 -9.46
C TYR A 319 -12.26 13.76 -7.99
N ALA A 320 -13.24 14.56 -7.54
CA ALA A 320 -13.33 14.96 -6.14
C ALA A 320 -13.42 13.74 -5.20
N ALA A 321 -14.23 12.75 -5.57
CA ALA A 321 -14.34 11.50 -4.81
C ALA A 321 -13.02 10.72 -4.74
N ALA A 322 -12.26 10.67 -5.84
CA ALA A 322 -10.95 10.01 -5.86
C ALA A 322 -9.95 10.72 -4.93
N VAL A 323 -9.86 12.05 -5.02
CA VAL A 323 -8.97 12.87 -4.16
C VAL A 323 -9.33 12.72 -2.68
N ILE A 324 -10.62 12.76 -2.33
CA ILE A 324 -11.08 12.58 -0.95
C ILE A 324 -10.67 11.21 -0.39
N ARG A 325 -10.53 10.18 -1.22
CA ARG A 325 -10.08 8.83 -0.79
C ARG A 325 -8.58 8.66 -0.68
N MET A 326 -7.80 9.48 -1.38
CA MET A 326 -6.35 9.42 -1.27
C MET A 326 -5.87 9.85 0.11
N LEU A 327 -6.56 10.80 0.77
CA LEU A 327 -6.19 11.24 2.11
C LEU A 327 -6.29 10.10 3.17
N PRO A 328 -7.41 9.36 3.29
CA PRO A 328 -7.48 8.18 4.15
C PRO A 328 -6.44 7.10 3.82
N LEU A 329 -6.15 6.84 2.54
CA LEU A 329 -5.11 5.88 2.14
C LEU A 329 -3.73 6.31 2.64
N TRP A 330 -3.41 7.61 2.52
CA TRP A 330 -2.17 8.18 3.01
C TRP A 330 -2.07 8.09 4.55
N ILE A 331 -3.15 8.39 5.28
CA ILE A 331 -3.21 8.21 6.73
C ILE A 331 -3.00 6.74 7.10
N ALA A 332 -3.65 5.81 6.42
CA ALA A 332 -3.53 4.37 6.65
C ALA A 332 -2.07 3.89 6.46
N GLN A 333 -1.38 4.37 5.42
CA GLN A 333 0.04 4.08 5.20
C GLN A 333 0.94 4.64 6.31
N TRP A 334 0.64 5.83 6.83
CA TRP A 334 1.36 6.39 7.98
C TRP A 334 1.12 5.61 9.27
N LEU A 335 -0.11 5.17 9.52
CA LEU A 335 -0.42 4.30 10.68
C LEU A 335 0.34 2.98 10.57
N PHE A 336 0.35 2.37 9.38
CA PHE A 336 1.12 1.16 9.11
C PHE A 336 2.61 1.36 9.41
N TRP A 337 3.26 2.36 8.80
CA TRP A 337 4.68 2.61 8.97
C TRP A 337 5.06 3.10 10.37
N GLY A 338 4.24 3.97 10.98
CA GLY A 338 4.43 4.45 12.34
C GLY A 338 4.36 3.31 13.36
N GLY A 339 3.36 2.43 13.22
CA GLY A 339 3.26 1.22 14.02
C GLY A 339 4.45 0.28 13.80
N PHE A 340 4.81 0.01 12.54
CA PHE A 340 5.92 -0.88 12.18
C PHE A 340 7.28 -0.38 12.72
N ILE A 341 7.64 0.89 12.47
CA ILE A 341 8.92 1.46 12.92
C ILE A 341 9.00 1.48 14.45
N ALA A 342 7.92 1.86 15.12
CA ALA A 342 7.90 1.90 16.58
C ALA A 342 7.96 0.49 17.19
N LEU A 343 7.29 -0.50 16.57
CA LEU A 343 7.30 -1.90 16.99
C LEU A 343 8.70 -2.51 16.83
N SER A 344 9.28 -2.38 15.63
CA SER A 344 10.60 -2.92 15.29
C SER A 344 11.75 -2.22 16.01
N SER A 345 11.65 -0.90 16.23
CA SER A 345 12.65 -0.08 16.89
C SER A 345 14.08 -0.38 16.42
N GLU A 346 14.87 -1.11 17.20
CA GLU A 346 16.27 -1.47 16.91
C GLU A 346 16.42 -2.52 15.80
N GLU A 347 15.39 -3.31 15.53
CA GLU A 347 15.38 -4.37 14.50
C GLU A 347 15.21 -3.82 13.08
N PHE A 348 14.77 -2.56 12.97
CA PHE A 348 14.72 -1.84 11.71
C PHE A 348 15.70 -0.66 11.74
N CYS A 349 16.93 -0.93 11.31
CA CYS A 349 18.05 0.00 11.34
C CYS A 349 18.66 0.23 9.94
N PRO A 350 18.04 1.07 9.09
CA PRO A 350 18.59 1.35 7.77
C PRO A 350 19.99 2.03 7.87
N PRO A 351 21.02 1.49 7.19
CA PRO A 351 22.35 2.09 7.20
C PRO A 351 22.36 3.43 6.46
N LYS A 352 23.12 4.40 6.98
CA LYS A 352 23.31 5.71 6.34
C LYS A 352 21.98 6.36 5.92
N LEU A 353 20.97 6.35 6.80
CA LEU A 353 19.61 6.81 6.51
C LEU A 353 19.55 8.18 5.78
N GLY A 354 20.44 9.11 6.12
CA GLY A 354 20.54 10.40 5.41
C GLY A 354 20.81 10.25 3.91
N VAL A 355 21.73 9.36 3.51
CA VAL A 355 22.04 9.09 2.10
C VAL A 355 20.83 8.47 1.38
N LEU A 356 20.15 7.51 2.03
CA LEU A 356 18.95 6.87 1.47
C LEU A 356 17.83 7.90 1.23
N THR A 357 17.68 8.84 2.18
CA THR A 357 16.73 9.95 2.10
C THR A 357 17.06 10.87 0.93
N THR A 358 18.34 11.22 0.74
CA THR A 358 18.78 12.03 -0.41
C THR A 358 18.46 11.35 -1.74
N VAL A 359 18.67 10.04 -1.86
CA VAL A 359 18.29 9.28 -3.07
C VAL A 359 16.79 9.37 -3.31
N TRP A 360 15.96 9.10 -2.31
CA TRP A 360 14.50 9.22 -2.47
C TRP A 360 14.06 10.63 -2.87
N ILE A 361 14.65 11.67 -2.28
CA ILE A 361 14.40 13.06 -2.66
C ILE A 361 14.77 13.26 -4.13
N ALA A 362 15.99 12.93 -4.55
CA ALA A 362 16.47 13.17 -5.90
C ALA A 362 15.57 12.54 -6.98
N PHE A 363 15.19 11.27 -6.80
CA PHE A 363 14.30 10.58 -7.73
C PHE A 363 12.85 11.10 -7.67
N SER A 364 12.37 11.52 -6.50
CA SER A 364 11.05 12.13 -6.37
C SER A 364 10.98 13.48 -7.07
N LEU A 365 12.03 14.30 -6.96
CA LEU A 365 12.18 15.56 -7.69
C LEU A 365 12.18 15.32 -9.20
N ALA A 366 12.95 14.34 -9.68
CA ALA A 366 12.97 13.96 -11.10
C ALA A 366 11.57 13.53 -11.58
N GLY A 367 10.83 12.78 -10.78
CA GLY A 367 9.44 12.40 -11.08
C GLY A 367 8.52 13.62 -11.21
N VAL A 368 8.64 14.62 -10.33
CA VAL A 368 7.87 15.87 -10.44
C VAL A 368 8.25 16.63 -11.71
N THR A 369 9.53 16.73 -12.06
CA THR A 369 9.98 17.37 -13.31
C THR A 369 9.44 16.67 -14.55
N VAL A 370 9.46 15.33 -14.59
CA VAL A 370 8.86 14.52 -15.67
C VAL A 370 7.34 14.71 -15.76
N GLY A 371 6.67 14.88 -14.62
CA GLY A 371 5.24 15.18 -14.57
C GLY A 371 4.90 16.59 -15.07
N ALA A 372 5.82 17.55 -14.93
CA ALA A 372 5.63 18.95 -15.31
C ALA A 372 5.90 19.24 -16.79
N ILE A 373 6.91 18.61 -17.40
CA ILE A 373 7.13 18.55 -18.87
C ILE A 373 6.02 17.71 -19.48
#